data_AF-A0A101N4Y2-F1
#
_entry.id   AF-A0A101N4Y2-F1
#
_cell.length_a   1.000
_cell.length_b   1.000
_cell.length_c   1.000
_cell.angle_alpha   90.00
_cell.angle_beta   90.00
_cell.angle_gamma   90.00
#
_symmetry.space_group_name_H-M   'P 1'
#
loop_
_entity.id
_entity.type
_entity.pdbx_description
1 polymer ?
#
loop_
_entity_poly.entity_id
_entity_poly.type
_entity_poly.pdbx_seq_one_letter_code
_entity_poly.pdbx_strand_id
1 'polypeptide(L)'
;MPDFLPQELRVPSRQDVAGVMMRWQPPLVVDGEVRTCPECGMYRDWIVFCMRDDSIWLRCRAGHETKEPGLDAVWFNRNSGPVDRFHPTLEEGLRHLGH
;
A
#
# COMPACT_ATOMS: atom_id res chain seq x y z
N MET A 1 -10.37 -22.40 29.16
CA MET A 1 -10.69 -22.15 27.73
C MET A 1 -10.00 -20.86 27.36
N PRO A 2 -9.16 -20.78 26.32
CA PRO A 2 -8.60 -19.49 25.96
C PRO A 2 -9.69 -18.63 25.31
N ASP A 3 -9.92 -17.44 25.86
CA ASP A 3 -10.92 -16.43 25.47
C ASP A 3 -10.59 -15.74 24.13
N PHE A 4 -10.26 -16.49 23.08
CA PHE A 4 -10.04 -15.91 21.77
C PHE A 4 -11.34 -15.86 20.97
N LEU A 5 -11.58 -14.73 20.29
CA LEU A 5 -12.67 -14.58 19.34
C LEU A 5 -12.65 -15.71 18.29
N PRO A 6 -13.80 -16.18 17.79
CA PRO A 6 -13.88 -17.09 16.65
C PRO A 6 -13.07 -16.58 15.45
N GLN A 7 -12.43 -17.48 14.68
CA GLN A 7 -11.50 -17.11 13.60
C GLN A 7 -12.16 -16.18 12.56
N GLU A 8 -13.44 -16.42 12.25
CA GLU A 8 -14.22 -15.62 11.31
C GLU A 8 -14.47 -14.17 11.76
N LEU A 9 -14.29 -13.88 13.05
CA LEU A 9 -14.46 -12.55 13.64
C LEU A 9 -13.12 -11.85 13.91
N ARG A 10 -12.00 -12.49 13.60
CA ARG A 10 -10.67 -11.89 13.78
C ARG A 10 -10.32 -11.04 12.56
N VAL A 11 -9.79 -9.85 12.83
CA VAL A 11 -9.21 -9.01 11.79
C VAL A 11 -7.93 -9.68 11.29
N PRO A 12 -7.75 -9.85 9.97
CA PRO A 12 -6.51 -10.38 9.42
C PRO A 12 -5.31 -9.57 9.89
N SER A 13 -4.24 -10.27 10.27
CA SER A 13 -2.96 -9.62 10.51
C SER A 13 -2.26 -9.32 9.19
N ARG A 14 -1.23 -8.49 9.24
CA ARG A 14 -0.37 -8.19 8.08
C ARG A 14 0.27 -9.44 7.48
N GLN A 15 0.46 -10.50 8.27
CA GLN A 15 1.02 -11.77 7.79
C GLN A 15 0.00 -12.62 7.04
N ASP A 16 -1.30 -12.37 7.22
CA ASP A 16 -2.38 -13.12 6.59
C ASP A 16 -2.67 -12.63 5.16
N VAL A 17 -2.18 -11.44 4.79
CA VAL A 17 -2.43 -10.80 3.48
C VAL A 17 -1.15 -10.69 2.64
N ALA A 18 -1.28 -10.55 1.32
CA ALA A 18 -0.12 -10.37 0.42
C ALA A 18 0.57 -9.01 0.63
N GLY A 19 -0.21 -8.01 1.01
CA GLY A 19 0.25 -6.66 1.34
C GLY A 19 -0.92 -5.77 1.73
N VAL A 20 -0.60 -4.56 2.17
CA VAL A 20 -1.55 -3.47 2.40
C VAL A 20 -1.24 -2.35 1.42
N MET A 21 -2.22 -1.51 1.14
CA MET A 21 -2.06 -0.40 0.21
C MET A 21 -2.82 0.83 0.65
N MET A 22 -2.32 2.00 0.24
CA MET A 22 -2.98 3.27 0.46
C MET A 22 -2.83 4.17 -0.74
N ARG A 23 -3.77 5.09 -0.91
CA ARG A 23 -3.65 6.16 -1.89
C ARG A 23 -2.83 7.32 -1.33
N TRP A 24 -1.86 7.79 -2.10
CA TRP A 24 -1.03 8.95 -1.83
C TRP A 24 -1.25 10.01 -2.91
N GLN A 25 -2.08 11.00 -2.61
CA GLN A 25 -2.46 12.06 -3.54
C GLN A 25 -1.38 13.13 -3.78
N PRO A 26 -0.67 13.66 -2.76
CA PRO A 26 0.33 14.70 -2.99
C PRO A 26 1.56 14.13 -3.72
N PRO A 27 2.49 14.99 -4.18
CA PRO A 27 3.80 14.54 -4.64
C PRO A 27 4.49 13.70 -3.56
N LEU A 28 5.02 12.54 -3.95
CA LEU A 28 5.79 11.69 -3.04
C LEU A 28 7.23 12.19 -3.00
N VAL A 29 7.69 12.63 -1.84
CA VAL A 29 9.06 13.13 -1.64
C VAL A 29 9.83 12.11 -0.81
N VAL A 30 10.94 11.61 -1.36
CA VAL A 30 11.82 10.63 -0.71
C VAL A 30 13.24 11.19 -0.78
N ASP A 31 13.88 11.35 0.38
CA ASP A 31 15.23 11.93 0.51
C ASP A 31 15.39 13.32 -0.17
N GLY A 32 14.30 14.10 -0.22
CA GLY A 32 14.26 15.41 -0.87
C GLY A 32 13.97 15.40 -2.37
N GLU A 33 13.84 14.23 -2.98
CA GLU A 33 13.51 14.06 -4.39
C GLU A 33 12.03 13.72 -4.59
N VAL A 34 11.40 14.35 -5.58
CA VAL A 34 10.03 14.00 -5.99
C VAL A 34 10.08 12.73 -6.85
N ARG A 35 9.38 11.69 -6.40
CA ARG A 35 9.25 10.45 -7.16
C ARG A 35 8.32 10.63 -8.35
N THR A 36 8.83 10.22 -9.51
CA THR A 36 8.14 10.24 -10.80
C THR A 36 8.08 8.82 -11.35
N CYS A 37 7.00 8.50 -12.07
CA CYS A 37 6.90 7.23 -12.77
C CYS A 37 7.96 7.18 -13.87
N PRO A 38 8.84 6.16 -13.88
CA PRO A 38 9.91 6.06 -14.88
C PRO A 38 9.36 5.87 -16.30
N GLU A 39 8.12 5.42 -16.45
CA GLU A 39 7.50 5.12 -17.74
C GLU A 39 6.65 6.28 -18.29
N CYS A 40 5.83 6.93 -17.45
CA CYS A 40 4.91 7.99 -17.90
C CYS A 40 5.19 9.38 -17.31
N GLY A 41 6.18 9.52 -16.42
CA GLY A 41 6.57 10.81 -15.82
C GLY A 41 5.58 11.38 -14.79
N MET A 42 4.49 10.66 -14.46
CA MET A 42 3.55 11.08 -13.43
C MET A 42 4.23 11.20 -12.06
N TYR A 43 3.96 12.27 -11.32
CA TYR A 43 4.66 12.60 -10.07
C TYR A 43 3.77 12.59 -8.82
N ARG A 44 2.48 12.28 -8.96
CA ARG A 44 1.46 12.34 -7.89
C ARG A 44 0.40 11.25 -8.07
N ASP A 45 -0.57 11.16 -7.16
CA ASP A 45 -1.67 10.19 -7.23
C ASP A 45 -1.17 8.73 -7.29
N TRP A 46 -0.23 8.40 -6.41
CA TRP A 46 0.35 7.07 -6.27
C TRP A 46 -0.57 6.14 -5.47
N ILE A 47 -0.59 4.86 -5.81
CA ILE A 47 -0.93 3.81 -4.86
C ILE A 47 0.39 3.30 -4.28
N VAL A 48 0.53 3.38 -2.96
CA VAL A 48 1.69 2.84 -2.25
C VAL A 48 1.30 1.48 -1.72
N PHE A 49 2.06 0.45 -2.06
CA PHE A 49 1.94 -0.89 -1.52
C PHE A 49 3.02 -1.13 -0.48
N CYS A 50 2.63 -1.76 0.61
CA CYS A 50 3.53 -2.35 1.57
C CYS A 50 3.31 -3.86 1.56
N MET A 51 4.25 -4.57 0.97
CA MET A 51 4.17 -6.02 0.79
C MET A 51 4.49 -6.75 2.09
N ARG A 52 4.13 -8.05 2.16
CA ARG A 52 4.40 -8.89 3.32
C ARG A 52 5.88 -9.00 3.68
N ASP A 53 6.77 -8.88 2.70
CA ASP A 53 8.24 -8.87 2.86
C ASP A 53 8.80 -7.48 3.23
N ASP A 54 7.93 -6.56 3.63
CA ASP A 54 8.22 -5.17 3.98
C ASP A 54 8.77 -4.31 2.83
N SER A 55 8.73 -4.81 1.58
CA SER A 55 9.06 -4.00 0.41
C SER A 55 7.96 -2.99 0.09
N ILE A 56 8.38 -1.78 -0.32
CA ILE A 56 7.48 -0.74 -0.79
C ILE A 56 7.47 -0.68 -2.32
N TRP A 57 6.27 -0.66 -2.88
CA TRP A 57 6.04 -0.47 -4.32
C TRP A 57 5.10 0.70 -4.56
N LEU A 58 5.32 1.38 -5.68
CA LEU A 58 4.53 2.51 -6.13
C LEU A 58 3.85 2.14 -7.43
N ARG A 59 2.54 2.40 -7.53
CA ARG A 59 1.76 2.28 -8.76
C ARG A 59 1.19 3.61 -9.16
N CYS A 60 1.53 4.07 -10.36
CA CYS A 60 0.96 5.30 -10.91
C CYS A 60 -0.46 5.06 -11.44
N ARG A 61 -1.19 6.13 -11.77
CA ARG A 61 -2.55 6.02 -12.32
C ARG A 61 -2.62 5.33 -13.70
N ALA A 62 -1.52 5.33 -14.46
CA ALA A 62 -1.44 4.58 -15.72
C ALA A 62 -1.24 3.06 -15.50
N GLY A 63 -1.02 2.63 -14.25
CA GLY A 63 -0.88 1.23 -13.88
C GLY A 63 0.55 0.69 -13.90
N HIS A 64 1.56 1.52 -14.17
CA HIS A 64 2.96 1.14 -14.03
C HIS A 64 3.37 1.00 -12.57
N GLU A 65 4.16 -0.03 -12.28
CA GLU A 65 4.61 -0.38 -10.93
C GLU A 65 6.13 -0.28 -10.84
N THR A 66 6.61 0.29 -9.75
CA THR A 66 8.05 0.40 -9.49
C THR A 66 8.35 0.18 -8.01
N LYS A 67 9.46 -0.48 -7.72
CA LYS A 67 9.92 -0.68 -6.34
C LYS A 67 10.55 0.62 -5.84
N GLU A 68 10.18 1.06 -4.64
CA GLU A 68 10.74 2.26 -4.01
C GLU A 68 11.68 1.88 -2.87
N PRO A 69 13.02 1.87 -3.09
CA PRO A 69 13.98 1.42 -2.08
C PRO A 69 14.21 2.45 -0.96
N GLY A 70 13.85 3.72 -1.15
CA GLY A 70 14.00 4.76 -0.13
C GLY A 70 12.89 4.78 0.92
N LEU A 71 11.87 3.91 0.78
CA LEU A 71 10.78 3.77 1.72
C LEU A 71 10.75 2.37 2.32
N ASP A 72 10.29 2.28 3.57
CA ASP A 72 10.16 1.03 4.30
C ASP A 72 8.78 0.89 4.97
N ALA A 73 8.55 -0.25 5.62
CA ALA A 73 7.34 -0.52 6.37
C ALA A 73 7.10 0.46 7.53
N VAL A 74 8.16 1.01 8.13
CA VAL A 74 8.04 1.99 9.23
C VAL A 74 7.48 3.30 8.70
N TRP A 75 7.99 3.78 7.56
CA TRP A 75 7.45 4.92 6.85
C TRP A 75 5.98 4.67 6.47
N PHE A 76 5.65 3.51 5.91
CA PHE A 76 4.28 3.20 5.52
C PHE A 76 3.33 3.24 6.72
N ASN A 77 3.68 2.58 7.82
CA ASN A 77 2.84 2.54 9.02
C ASN A 77 2.66 3.91 9.67
N ARG A 78 3.65 4.79 9.56
CA ARG A 78 3.57 6.17 10.09
C ARG A 78 2.66 7.07 9.25
N ASN A 79 2.57 6.81 7.95
CA ASN A 79 1.85 7.65 6.98
C ASN A 79 0.49 7.08 6.56
N SER A 80 0.23 5.81 6.85
CA SER A 80 -1.06 5.17 6.63
C SER A 80 -2.01 5.41 7.79
N GLY A 81 -3.30 5.51 7.46
CA GLY A 81 -4.38 5.42 8.45
C GLY A 81 -4.62 3.98 8.90
N PRO A 82 -5.57 3.76 9.83
CA PRO A 82 -6.02 2.41 10.15
C PRO A 82 -6.53 1.69 8.90
N VAL A 83 -6.29 0.38 8.82
CA VAL A 83 -6.85 -0.45 7.74
C VAL A 83 -8.36 -0.39 7.80
N ASP A 84 -8.98 0.07 6.72
CA ASP A 84 -10.43 0.26 6.62
C ASP A 84 -11.13 -0.99 6.05
N ARG A 85 -10.49 -1.69 5.11
CA ARG A 85 -11.07 -2.86 4.43
C ARG A 85 -10.02 -3.83 3.93
N PHE A 86 -10.36 -5.12 4.00
CA PHE A 86 -9.62 -6.19 3.35
C PHE A 86 -10.32 -6.62 2.07
N HIS A 87 -9.54 -6.91 1.02
CA HIS A 87 -10.04 -7.36 -0.27
C HIS A 87 -9.42 -8.72 -0.63
N PRO A 88 -10.20 -9.64 -1.22
CA PRO A 88 -9.71 -10.95 -1.62
C PRO A 88 -8.71 -10.89 -2.80
N THR A 89 -8.77 -9.83 -3.62
CA THR A 89 -7.89 -9.66 -4.78
C THR A 89 -7.32 -8.24 -4.86
N LEU A 90 -6.17 -8.11 -5.53
CA LEU A 90 -5.53 -6.81 -5.79
C LEU A 90 -6.45 -5.89 -6.61
N GLU A 91 -7.08 -6.42 -7.65
CA GLU A 91 -7.99 -5.65 -8.53
C GLU A 91 -9.15 -5.04 -7.76
N GLU A 92 -9.79 -5.81 -6.86
CA GLU A 92 -10.90 -5.29 -6.05
C GLU A 92 -10.47 -4.17 -5.11
N GLY A 93 -9.29 -4.28 -4.53
CA GLY A 93 -8.78 -3.24 -3.66
C GLY A 93 -8.30 -2.00 -4.44
N LEU A 94 -7.72 -2.16 -5.64
CA LEU A 94 -7.44 -1.03 -6.54
C LEU A 94 -8.72 -0.29 -6.93
N ARG A 95 -9.77 -1.04 -7.31
CA ARG A 95 -11.08 -0.48 -7.64
C ARG A 95 -11.67 0.32 -6.48
N HIS A 96 -11.49 -0.15 -5.24
CA HIS A 96 -11.92 0.59 -4.05
C HIS A 96 -11.16 1.93 -3.91
N LEU A 97 -9.87 1.96 -4.23
CA LEU A 97 -9.06 3.19 -4.23
C LEU A 97 -9.29 4.08 -5.46
N GLY A 98 -10.14 3.65 -6.42
CA GLY A 98 -10.48 4.38 -7.63
C GLY A 98 -9.49 4.20 -8.79
N HIS A 99 -8.79 3.06 -8.82
CA HIS A 99 -7.83 2.66 -9.85
C HIS A 99 -8.28 1.42 -10.62
#